data_AF-A0A7X6VRC1-F1
#
_entry.id   AF-A0A7X6VRC1-F1
#
_cell.length_a   1.000
_cell.length_b   1.000
_cell.length_c   1.000
_cell.angle_alpha   90.00
_cell.angle_beta   90.00
_cell.angle_gamma   90.00
#
_symmetry.space_group_name_H-M   'P 1'
#
loop_
_entity.id
_entity.type
_entity.pdbx_description
1 polymer ?
#
loop_
_entity_poly.entity_id
_entity_poly.type
_entity_poly.pdbx_seq_one_letter_code
_entity_poly.pdbx_strand_id
1 'polypeptide(L)'
;MHSKSSNENIIELFQELLQASKQMLEITEKADDEDDWAQKINDLMLERQKIIDKIDEIEARFDNGDDYLSAQERLKVRQIIKEVQANDSKVSKHLKKQMLVVKNKIGNVKQNLKAQNAYLGQEEQADGWFFDSKK
;
A
#
# COMPACT_ATOMS: atom_id res chain seq x y z
N MET A 1 -31.21 -1.53 -34.34
CA MET A 1 -30.43 -0.67 -33.44
C MET A 1 -29.66 -1.60 -32.52
N HIS A 2 -28.35 -1.78 -32.76
CA HIS A 2 -27.52 -2.77 -32.08
C HIS A 2 -27.06 -2.28 -30.71
N SER A 3 -26.92 -3.25 -29.81
CA SER A 3 -26.68 -3.17 -28.37
C SER A 3 -25.57 -2.19 -27.97
N LYS A 4 -25.92 -1.16 -27.20
CA LYS A 4 -25.00 -0.28 -26.45
C LYS A 4 -24.98 -0.60 -24.95
N SER A 5 -25.50 -1.77 -24.54
CA SER A 5 -25.82 -2.06 -23.13
C SER A 5 -24.77 -2.90 -22.39
N SER A 6 -23.63 -3.25 -23.00
CA SER A 6 -22.58 -4.06 -22.35
C SER A 6 -21.23 -3.35 -22.17
N ASN A 7 -21.15 -2.05 -22.52
CA ASN A 7 -20.02 -1.17 -22.14
C ASN A 7 -20.28 -0.49 -20.79
N GLU A 8 -21.21 -1.00 -19.97
CA GLU A 8 -21.30 -0.65 -18.55
C GLU A 8 -20.28 -1.50 -17.77
N ASN A 9 -19.20 -0.98 -17.18
CA ASN A 9 -18.53 0.28 -17.43
C ASN A 9 -17.04 0.09 -17.11
N ILE A 10 -16.36 -0.72 -17.92
CA ILE A 10 -14.95 -1.03 -17.68
C ILE A 10 -14.08 0.24 -17.62
N ILE A 11 -14.47 1.28 -18.37
CA ILE A 11 -13.86 2.60 -18.29
C ILE A 11 -14.04 3.23 -16.90
N GLU A 12 -15.23 3.16 -16.30
CA GLU A 12 -15.44 3.59 -14.91
C GLU A 12 -14.59 2.77 -13.93
N LEU A 13 -14.46 1.44 -14.09
CA LEU A 13 -13.58 0.65 -13.22
C LEU A 13 -12.13 1.12 -13.30
N PHE A 14 -11.62 1.43 -14.49
CA PHE A 14 -10.30 2.05 -14.63
C PHE A 14 -10.24 3.44 -13.97
N GLN A 15 -11.31 4.25 -14.04
CA GLN A 15 -11.37 5.53 -13.34
C GLN A 15 -11.40 5.38 -11.83
N GLU A 16 -12.13 4.40 -11.29
CA GLU A 16 -12.14 4.04 -9.87
C GLU A 16 -10.73 3.61 -9.41
N LEU A 17 -10.03 2.80 -10.21
CA LEU A 17 -8.65 2.41 -9.94
C LEU A 17 -7.72 3.63 -9.88
N LEU A 18 -7.90 4.59 -10.80
CA LEU A 18 -7.16 5.86 -10.78
C LEU A 18 -7.49 6.71 -9.56
N GLN A 19 -8.75 6.77 -9.16
CA GLN A 19 -9.18 7.51 -7.97
C GLN A 19 -8.56 6.92 -6.71
N ALA A 20 -8.60 5.59 -6.54
CA ALA A 20 -7.96 4.92 -5.42
C ALA A 20 -6.45 5.19 -5.39
N SER A 21 -5.77 5.13 -6.54
CA SER A 21 -4.34 5.46 -6.64
C SER A 21 -4.03 6.93 -6.27
N LYS A 22 -4.89 7.88 -6.65
CA LYS A 22 -4.77 9.29 -6.23
C LYS A 22 -4.98 9.48 -4.73
N GLN A 23 -5.97 8.82 -4.14
CA GLN A 23 -6.23 8.87 -2.71
C GLN A 23 -5.07 8.28 -1.90
N MET A 24 -4.52 7.15 -2.35
CA MET A 24 -3.32 6.58 -1.74
C MET A 24 -2.15 7.56 -1.77
N LEU A 25 -1.94 8.25 -2.90
CA LEU A 25 -0.88 9.26 -3.00
C LEU A 25 -1.09 10.37 -1.98
N GLU A 26 -2.29 10.95 -1.91
CA GLU A 26 -2.64 12.01 -0.96
C GLU A 26 -2.41 11.59 0.50
N ILE A 27 -2.85 10.39 0.88
CA ILE A 27 -2.63 9.85 2.24
C ILE A 27 -1.13 9.70 2.51
N THR A 28 -0.35 9.16 1.56
CA THR A 28 1.08 8.99 1.79
C THR A 28 1.88 10.29 1.79
N GLU A 29 1.38 11.36 1.17
CA GLU A 29 1.95 12.70 1.24
C GLU A 29 1.68 13.37 2.60
N LYS A 30 0.57 13.02 3.26
CA LYS A 30 0.15 13.53 4.57
C LYS A 30 0.45 12.60 5.75
N ALA A 31 1.14 11.48 5.51
CA ALA A 31 1.33 10.42 6.50
C ALA A 31 2.10 10.81 7.77
N ASP A 32 2.82 11.94 7.77
CA ASP A 32 3.47 12.46 8.98
C ASP A 32 2.46 13.07 9.97
N ASP A 33 1.25 13.43 9.51
CA ASP A 33 0.23 14.17 10.28
C ASP A 33 -0.93 13.27 10.78
N GLU A 34 -1.10 12.06 10.26
CA GLU A 34 -2.25 11.18 10.56
C GLU A 34 -1.81 9.80 11.07
N ASP A 35 -2.18 9.41 12.30
CA ASP A 35 -1.75 8.11 12.88
C ASP A 35 -2.37 6.86 12.21
N ASP A 36 -3.47 7.02 11.46
CA ASP A 36 -4.23 5.93 10.83
C ASP A 36 -3.92 5.75 9.33
N TRP A 37 -2.91 6.45 8.80
CA TRP A 37 -2.55 6.40 7.37
C TRP A 37 -2.33 4.97 6.86
N ALA A 38 -1.71 4.11 7.68
CA ALA A 38 -1.40 2.73 7.30
C ALA A 38 -2.66 1.88 7.10
N GLN A 39 -3.66 2.06 7.96
CA GLN A 39 -4.94 1.36 7.82
C GLN A 39 -5.69 1.86 6.58
N LYS A 40 -5.77 3.17 6.37
CA LYS A 40 -6.41 3.76 5.19
C LYS A 40 -5.78 3.28 3.88
N ILE A 41 -4.45 3.18 3.83
CA ILE A 41 -3.73 2.62 2.67
C ILE A 41 -4.09 1.15 2.45
N ASN A 42 -4.15 0.34 3.51
CA ASN A 42 -4.52 -1.06 3.42
C ASN A 42 -5.97 -1.24 2.91
N ASP A 43 -6.92 -0.46 3.42
CA ASP A 43 -8.31 -0.49 2.98
C ASP A 43 -8.42 -0.14 1.48
N LEU A 44 -7.70 0.89 1.03
CA LEU A 44 -7.64 1.24 -0.39
C LEU A 44 -7.01 0.16 -1.26
N MET A 45 -6.00 -0.58 -0.76
CA MET A 45 -5.42 -1.72 -1.50
C MET A 45 -6.44 -2.85 -1.68
N LEU A 46 -7.27 -3.12 -0.66
CA LEU A 46 -8.34 -4.11 -0.77
C LEU A 46 -9.42 -3.68 -1.78
N GLU A 47 -9.83 -2.41 -1.77
CA GLU A 47 -10.77 -1.89 -2.77
C GLU A 47 -10.19 -1.94 -4.19
N ARG A 48 -8.91 -1.62 -4.36
CA ARG A 48 -8.22 -1.77 -5.65
C ARG A 48 -8.22 -3.20 -6.15
N GLN A 49 -8.00 -4.19 -5.28
CA GLN A 49 -8.04 -5.59 -5.68
C GLN A 49 -9.43 -5.98 -6.19
N LYS A 50 -10.50 -5.57 -5.50
CA LYS A 50 -11.88 -5.82 -5.95
C LYS A 50 -12.17 -5.20 -7.32
N ILE A 51 -11.62 -4.02 -7.60
CA ILE A 51 -11.78 -3.36 -8.91
C ILE A 51 -11.05 -4.16 -9.99
N ILE A 52 -9.81 -4.61 -9.71
CA ILE A 52 -9.03 -5.44 -10.64
C ILE A 52 -9.76 -6.75 -10.92
N ASP A 53 -10.26 -7.43 -9.89
CA ASP A 53 -10.99 -8.69 -10.06
C ASP A 53 -12.22 -8.52 -10.97
N LYS A 54 -12.95 -7.40 -10.83
CA LYS A 54 -14.07 -7.06 -11.74
C LYS A 54 -13.62 -6.78 -13.17
N ILE A 55 -12.48 -6.11 -13.35
CA ILE A 55 -11.91 -5.87 -14.68
C ILE A 55 -11.57 -7.23 -15.31
N ASP A 56 -10.84 -8.09 -14.61
CA ASP A 56 -10.45 -9.42 -15.08
C ASP A 56 -11.67 -10.29 -15.45
N GLU A 57 -12.73 -10.25 -14.64
CA GLU A 57 -14.01 -10.92 -14.92
C GLU A 57 -14.68 -10.41 -16.21
N ILE A 58 -14.58 -9.12 -16.50
CA ILE A 58 -15.13 -8.53 -17.72
C ILE A 58 -14.25 -8.94 -18.90
N GLU A 59 -12.94 -8.78 -18.80
CA GLU A 59 -12.00 -9.12 -19.88
C GLU A 59 -12.12 -10.61 -20.28
N ALA A 60 -12.24 -11.51 -19.31
CA ALA A 60 -12.43 -12.94 -19.54
C ALA A 60 -13.72 -13.28 -20.32
N ARG A 61 -14.78 -12.47 -20.23
CA ARG A 61 -16.02 -12.68 -20.99
C ARG A 61 -15.86 -12.36 -22.48
N PHE A 62 -14.89 -11.52 -22.82
CA PHE A 62 -14.64 -11.04 -24.18
C PHE A 62 -13.42 -11.67 -24.85
N ASP A 63 -12.74 -12.62 -24.19
CA ASP A 63 -11.58 -13.36 -24.71
C ASP A 63 -11.90 -14.26 -25.95
N ASN A 64 -13.15 -14.24 -26.42
CA ASN A 64 -13.60 -14.94 -27.64
C ASN A 64 -13.26 -14.21 -28.96
N GLY A 65 -12.42 -13.16 -28.91
CA GLY A 65 -11.98 -12.41 -30.10
C GLY A 65 -12.85 -11.20 -30.47
N ASP A 66 -13.89 -10.91 -29.67
CA ASP A 66 -14.68 -9.69 -29.81
C ASP A 66 -14.01 -8.54 -29.07
N ASP A 67 -13.71 -7.49 -29.82
CA ASP A 67 -13.08 -6.29 -29.29
C ASP A 67 -14.09 -5.44 -28.52
N TYR A 68 -14.11 -5.59 -27.19
CA TYR A 68 -15.06 -4.93 -26.29
C TYR A 68 -14.74 -3.45 -26.04
N LEU A 69 -13.59 -2.96 -26.50
CA LEU A 69 -13.21 -1.54 -26.44
C LEU A 69 -12.99 -0.97 -27.83
N SER A 70 -13.60 0.18 -28.10
CA SER A 70 -13.20 1.00 -29.25
C SER A 70 -11.73 1.43 -29.15
N ALA A 71 -11.14 1.79 -30.30
CA ALA A 71 -9.78 2.33 -30.34
C ALA A 71 -9.60 3.57 -29.42
N GLN A 72 -10.63 4.41 -29.30
CA GLN A 72 -10.61 5.57 -28.40
C GLN A 72 -10.64 5.16 -26.93
N GLU A 73 -11.46 4.17 -26.56
CA GLU A 73 -11.52 3.66 -25.18
C GLU A 73 -10.20 3.01 -24.76
N ARG A 74 -9.56 2.24 -25.65
CA ARG A 74 -8.21 1.68 -25.40
C ARG A 74 -7.15 2.74 -25.12
N LEU A 75 -7.18 3.85 -25.87
CA LEU A 75 -6.27 4.98 -25.63
C LEU A 75 -6.53 5.61 -24.25
N LYS A 76 -7.79 5.76 -23.86
CA LYS A 76 -8.16 6.25 -22.52
C LYS A 76 -7.70 5.31 -21.41
N VAL A 77 -7.97 4.02 -21.52
CA VAL A 77 -7.52 2.99 -20.56
C VAL A 77 -6.00 3.02 -20.43
N ARG A 78 -5.28 3.06 -21.55
CA ARG A 78 -3.81 3.13 -21.54
C ARG A 78 -3.29 4.39 -20.83
N GLN A 79 -3.96 5.53 -21.01
CA GLN A 79 -3.61 6.77 -20.32
C GLN A 79 -3.86 6.63 -18.81
N ILE A 80 -5.00 6.08 -18.41
CA ILE A 80 -5.33 5.82 -17.01
C ILE A 80 -4.29 4.90 -16.35
N ILE A 81 -3.93 3.78 -17.00
CA ILE A 81 -2.94 2.84 -16.47
C ILE A 81 -1.58 3.53 -16.26
N LYS A 82 -1.15 4.38 -17.20
CA LYS A 82 0.09 5.15 -17.03
C LYS A 82 0.05 6.08 -15.82
N GLU A 83 -1.08 6.73 -15.57
CA GLU A 83 -1.27 7.60 -14.41
C GLU A 83 -1.27 6.81 -13.09
N VAL A 84 -1.96 5.66 -13.05
CA VAL A 84 -1.92 4.74 -11.90
C VAL A 84 -0.48 4.30 -11.61
N GLN A 85 0.27 3.85 -12.61
CA GLN A 85 1.66 3.43 -12.45
C GLN A 85 2.57 4.56 -11.95
N ALA A 86 2.36 5.79 -12.43
CA ALA A 86 3.10 6.95 -11.98
C ALA A 86 2.81 7.28 -10.51
N ASN A 87 1.54 7.21 -10.10
CA ASN A 87 1.11 7.42 -8.72
C ASN A 87 1.64 6.31 -7.81
N ASP A 88 1.53 5.04 -8.21
CA ASP A 88 2.01 3.89 -7.43
C ASP A 88 3.53 3.96 -7.21
N SER A 89 4.28 4.44 -8.20
CA SER A 89 5.71 4.70 -8.07
C SER A 89 6.03 5.77 -7.03
N LYS A 90 5.18 6.80 -6.89
CA LYS A 90 5.31 7.83 -5.86
C LYS A 90 4.91 7.29 -4.48
N VAL A 91 3.74 6.64 -4.39
CA VAL A 91 3.24 5.98 -3.17
C VAL A 91 4.30 5.04 -2.60
N SER A 92 4.90 4.18 -3.42
CA SER A 92 5.97 3.27 -2.98
C SER A 92 7.18 4.01 -2.39
N LYS A 93 7.57 5.15 -2.99
CA LYS A 93 8.67 5.98 -2.46
C LYS A 93 8.29 6.59 -1.10
N HIS A 94 7.06 7.08 -0.94
CA HIS A 94 6.60 7.65 0.33
C HIS A 94 6.47 6.58 1.42
N LEU A 95 5.88 5.43 1.12
CA LEU A 95 5.78 4.30 2.05
C LEU A 95 7.16 3.85 2.55
N LYS A 96 8.16 3.76 1.67
CA LYS A 96 9.55 3.44 2.07
C LYS A 96 10.13 4.45 3.05
N LYS A 97 9.86 5.75 2.85
CA LYS A 97 10.28 6.81 3.79
C LYS A 97 9.57 6.65 5.13
N GLN A 98 8.26 6.43 5.13
CA GLN A 98 7.48 6.24 6.35
C GLN A 98 7.92 5.01 7.14
N MET A 99 8.21 3.89 6.46
CA MET A 99 8.76 2.69 7.12
C MET A 99 10.12 2.96 7.78
N LEU A 100 10.96 3.81 7.18
CA LEU A 100 12.24 4.20 7.78
C LEU A 100 12.01 5.03 9.05
N VAL A 101 11.05 5.96 9.04
CA VAL A 101 10.67 6.76 10.22
C VAL A 101 10.19 5.84 11.35
N VAL A 102 9.28 4.91 11.07
CA VAL A 102 8.79 3.93 12.05
C VAL A 102 9.93 3.08 12.61
N LYS A 103 10.84 2.59 11.75
CA LYS A 103 12.02 1.83 12.18
C LYS A 103 12.91 2.62 13.13
N ASN A 104 13.16 3.89 12.84
CA ASN A 104 13.95 4.78 13.70
C ASN A 104 13.26 5.02 15.05
N LYS A 105 11.94 5.28 15.05
CA LYS A 105 11.15 5.43 16.28
C LYS A 105 11.25 4.19 17.17
N ILE A 106 11.11 2.98 16.61
CA ILE A 106 11.27 1.72 17.35
C ILE A 106 12.68 1.59 17.93
N GLY A 107 13.71 1.96 17.16
CA GLY A 107 15.10 1.98 17.64
C GLY A 107 15.28 2.88 18.86
N ASN A 108 14.73 4.10 18.81
CA ASN A 108 14.79 5.07 19.90
C ASN A 108 14.04 4.58 21.15
N VAL A 109 12.85 3.97 20.98
CA VAL A 109 12.11 3.39 22.11
C VAL A 109 12.92 2.28 22.79
N LYS A 110 13.56 1.39 22.02
CA LYS A 110 14.44 0.34 22.59
C LYS A 110 15.65 0.92 23.32
N GLN A 111 16.27 1.97 22.79
CA GLN A 111 17.39 2.64 23.45
C GLN A 111 16.95 3.33 24.75
N ASN A 112 15.79 3.99 24.73
CA ASN A 112 15.22 4.62 25.92
C ASN A 112 14.87 3.59 27.00
N LEU A 113 14.32 2.43 26.63
CA LEU A 113 14.10 1.33 27.57
C LEU A 113 15.41 0.84 28.20
N LYS A 114 16.48 0.67 27.40
CA LYS A 114 17.80 0.31 27.93
C LYS A 114 18.35 1.36 28.88
N ALA A 115 18.25 2.64 28.52
CA ALA A 115 18.67 3.74 29.38
C ALA A 115 17.86 3.77 30.68
N GLN A 116 16.54 3.63 30.59
CA GLN A 116 15.65 3.58 31.75
C GLN A 116 15.97 2.40 32.67
N ASN A 117 16.25 1.21 32.11
CA ASN A 117 16.68 0.04 32.89
C ASN A 117 18.02 0.29 33.59
N ALA A 118 18.97 0.97 32.93
CA ALA A 118 20.25 1.36 33.54
C ALA A 118 20.07 2.40 34.68
N TYR A 119 19.09 3.30 34.57
CA TYR A 119 18.79 4.29 35.61
C TYR A 119 17.96 3.74 36.78
N LEU A 120 17.05 2.80 36.52
CA LEU A 120 16.19 2.19 37.56
C LEU A 120 16.89 1.11 38.37
N GLY A 121 18.13 0.73 38.00
CA GLY A 121 18.91 -0.25 38.75
C GLY A 121 18.21 -1.60 38.88
N GLN A 122 17.35 -1.96 37.92
CA GLN A 122 16.91 -3.35 37.82
C GLN A 122 18.08 -4.12 37.23
N GLU A 123 18.93 -4.64 38.14
CA GLU A 123 19.81 -5.75 37.85
C GLU A 123 18.97 -6.78 37.10
N GLU A 124 19.25 -6.94 35.80
CA GLU A 124 18.96 -8.20 35.14
C GLU A 124 19.48 -9.26 36.11
N GLN A 125 18.59 -10.14 36.59
CA GLN A 125 19.03 -11.38 37.21
C GLN A 125 19.90 -12.07 36.18
N ALA A 126 21.20 -11.81 36.26
CA ALA A 126 22.24 -12.43 35.48
C ALA A 126 22.41 -13.84 36.04
N ASP A 127 21.45 -14.70 35.72
CA ASP A 127 21.64 -16.14 35.80
C ASP A 127 22.74 -16.51 34.81
N GLY A 128 23.96 -16.59 35.32
CA GLY A 128 25.08 -17.20 34.61
C GLY A 128 26.29 -16.31 34.40
N TRP A 129 26.97 -15.90 35.48
CA TRP A 129 28.42 -15.68 35.40
C TRP A 129 29.13 -15.93 36.74
N PHE A 130 29.03 -17.15 37.26
CA PHE A 130 29.98 -17.65 38.26
C PHE A 130 30.84 -18.73 37.62
N PHE A 131 32.04 -18.33 37.16
CA PHE A 131 33.14 -19.28 37.06
C PHE A 131 33.71 -19.45 38.47
N ASP A 132 33.39 -20.57 39.10
CA ASP A 132 34.04 -21.01 40.32
C ASP A 132 35.52 -21.32 40.02
N SER A 133 36.40 -20.42 40.45
CA SER A 133 37.83 -20.69 40.54
C SER A 133 38.11 -21.29 41.92
N LYS A 134 38.36 -22.61 41.99
CA LYS A 134 39.31 -23.29 42.90
C LYS A 134 39.19 -24.82 42.83
N LYS A 135 40.15 -25.52 42.21
CA LYS A 135 41.34 -26.11 42.86
C LYS A 135 42.22 -26.80 41.83
#